data_AF-A0A936Q234-F1
#
_entry.id   AF-A0A936Q234-F1
#
_cell.length_a   1.000
_cell.length_b   1.000
_cell.length_c   1.000
_cell.angle_alpha   90.00
_cell.angle_beta   90.00
_cell.angle_gamma   90.00
#
_symmetry.space_group_name_H-M   'P 1'
#
loop_
_entity.id
_entity.type
_entity.pdbx_description
1 polymer ?
#
loop_
_entity_poly.entity_id
_entity_poly.type
_entity_poly.pdbx_seq_one_letter_code
_entity_poly.pdbx_strand_id
1 'polypeptide(L)'
;MPEDPLIKLAQRVVDHQHEGADLVLLLDDLELANLDQAGVVVDRVRAAFTQLVRDREVARGSVAANRLARWLRETVSFHLAAPMIESWLFADPEGLTHASVPATRLPSPHHLGQNPELETLTDPVYLRDDGADCEHCGQPGCADQPKKKRPVWLLKGVQGRRERHPKAALAWLLKNRSEDKCSTYRESKHGAESLGRLNWPAALRDPTAMTFLRALHNDLAEGLGEPGLVLPGNPAPETTFWPGRADAVLRNV
;
A
#
# COMPACT_ATOMS: atom_id res chain seq x y z
N MET A 1 26.49 -12.93 0.96
CA MET A 1 25.20 -12.61 1.61
C MET A 1 24.33 -11.96 0.56
N PRO A 2 23.06 -12.36 0.37
CA PRO A 2 22.17 -11.62 -0.51
C PRO A 2 22.06 -10.18 0.00
N GLU A 3 22.22 -9.23 -0.92
CA GLU A 3 22.16 -7.80 -0.63
C GLU A 3 20.74 -7.41 -0.19
N ASP A 4 20.65 -6.67 0.92
CA ASP A 4 19.38 -6.31 1.56
C ASP A 4 18.48 -5.51 0.59
N PRO A 5 17.23 -5.95 0.33
CA PRO A 5 16.34 -5.27 -0.60
C PRO A 5 16.04 -3.82 -0.21
N LEU A 6 16.02 -3.48 1.09
CA LEU A 6 15.78 -2.10 1.53
C LEU A 6 16.99 -1.20 1.25
N ILE A 7 18.20 -1.73 1.34
CA ILE A 7 19.41 -0.99 0.93
C ILE A 7 19.38 -0.73 -0.58
N LYS A 8 18.95 -1.72 -1.38
CA LYS A 8 18.75 -1.53 -2.83
C LYS A 8 17.71 -0.46 -3.15
N LEU A 9 16.58 -0.45 -2.43
CA LEU A 9 15.56 0.57 -2.57
C LEU A 9 16.14 1.96 -2.25
N ALA A 10 16.81 2.09 -1.11
CA ALA A 10 17.41 3.35 -0.69
C ALA A 10 18.44 3.86 -1.70
N GLN A 11 19.27 2.97 -2.26
CA GLN A 11 20.20 3.32 -3.33
C GLN A 11 19.47 3.82 -4.59
N ARG A 12 18.41 3.14 -5.02
CA ARG A 12 17.61 3.57 -6.18
C ARG A 12 17.03 4.97 -5.99
N VAL A 13 16.53 5.29 -4.79
CA VAL A 13 16.02 6.64 -4.48
C VAL A 13 17.11 7.69 -4.70
N VAL A 14 18.32 7.44 -4.21
CA VAL A 14 19.44 8.37 -4.38
C VAL A 14 19.94 8.44 -5.81
N ASP A 15 19.86 7.35 -6.57
CA ASP A 15 20.23 7.36 -8.00
C ASP A 15 19.34 8.30 -8.82
N HIS A 16 18.07 8.47 -8.41
CA HIS A 16 17.12 9.37 -9.07
C HIS A 16 17.10 10.79 -8.45
N GLN A 17 17.99 11.11 -7.49
CA GLN A 17 18.04 12.44 -6.86
C GLN A 17 18.22 13.60 -7.87
N HIS A 18 18.80 13.30 -9.05
CA HIS A 18 19.12 14.27 -10.08
C HIS A 18 17.96 14.58 -11.03
N GLU A 19 16.85 13.87 -10.91
CA GLU A 19 15.67 14.05 -11.77
C GLU A 19 14.85 15.30 -11.40
N GLY A 20 15.22 16.00 -10.33
CA GLY A 20 14.61 17.28 -9.96
C GLY A 20 13.21 17.16 -9.36
N ALA A 21 12.86 16.00 -8.80
CA ALA A 21 11.61 15.84 -8.06
C ALA A 21 11.64 16.68 -6.76
N ASP A 22 10.61 17.50 -6.56
CA ASP A 22 10.42 18.29 -5.33
C ASP A 22 10.07 17.40 -4.13
N LEU A 23 9.38 16.28 -4.39
CA LEU A 23 8.96 15.29 -3.40
C LEU A 23 9.07 13.87 -3.97
N VAL A 24 9.63 12.95 -3.19
CA VAL A 24 9.73 11.52 -3.48
C VAL A 24 8.95 10.76 -2.41
N LEU A 25 7.99 9.96 -2.86
CA LEU A 25 7.14 9.16 -1.97
C LEU A 25 7.47 7.68 -2.14
N LEU A 26 7.81 7.07 -1.02
CA LEU A 26 7.90 5.62 -0.89
C LEU A 26 6.62 5.14 -0.24
N LEU A 27 5.85 4.33 -0.95
CA LEU A 27 4.62 3.74 -0.45
C LEU A 27 4.77 2.22 -0.47
N ASP A 28 4.52 1.57 0.67
CA ASP A 28 4.57 0.12 0.79
C ASP A 28 3.27 -0.42 1.40
N ASP A 29 2.87 -1.62 1.01
CA ASP A 29 1.70 -2.28 1.58
C ASP A 29 2.06 -2.82 2.97
N LEU A 30 1.27 -2.45 3.99
CA LEU A 30 1.38 -3.05 5.31
C LEU A 30 0.64 -4.39 5.33
N GLU A 31 1.21 -5.35 4.60
CA GLU A 31 0.70 -6.69 4.41
C GLU A 31 0.10 -7.25 5.70
N LEU A 32 -0.98 -8.03 5.58
CA LEU A 32 -1.75 -8.53 6.73
C LEU A 32 -0.88 -9.14 7.85
N ALA A 33 0.29 -9.71 7.50
CA ALA A 33 1.22 -10.38 8.42
C ALA A 33 1.94 -9.42 9.36
N ASN A 34 1.95 -8.14 9.02
CA ASN A 34 2.68 -7.09 9.70
C ASN A 34 1.76 -5.98 10.21
N LEU A 35 0.43 -6.16 10.17
CA LEU A 35 -0.53 -5.13 10.57
C LEU A 35 -0.29 -4.59 11.99
N ASP A 36 0.19 -5.42 12.91
CA ASP A 36 0.52 -5.07 14.30
C ASP A 36 2.00 -4.66 14.48
N GLN A 37 2.77 -4.60 13.39
CA GLN A 37 4.21 -4.42 13.37
C GLN A 37 4.64 -3.27 12.45
N ALA A 38 3.76 -2.29 12.21
CA ALA A 38 4.06 -1.11 11.40
C ALA A 38 5.36 -0.42 11.83
N GLY A 39 5.57 -0.25 13.15
CA GLY A 39 6.80 0.32 13.70
C GLY A 39 8.06 -0.48 13.31
N VAL A 40 7.98 -1.82 13.28
CA VAL A 40 9.10 -2.68 12.84
C VAL A 40 9.42 -2.46 11.36
N VAL A 41 8.40 -2.30 10.52
CA VAL A 41 8.60 -2.02 9.09
C VAL A 41 9.28 -0.66 8.91
N VAL A 42 8.77 0.37 9.58
CA VAL A 42 9.33 1.73 9.55
C VAL A 42 10.77 1.76 10.07
N ASP A 43 11.07 1.07 11.16
CA ASP A 43 12.43 0.99 11.71
C ASP A 43 13.42 0.31 10.74
N ARG A 44 12.97 -0.69 9.98
CA ARG A 44 13.82 -1.32 8.94
C ARG A 44 14.12 -0.36 7.80
N VAL A 45 13.13 0.43 7.35
CA VAL A 45 13.34 1.47 6.35
C VAL A 45 14.31 2.53 6.89
N ARG A 46 14.07 3.02 8.10
CA ARG A 46 14.95 3.98 8.79
C ARG A 46 16.40 3.47 8.86
N ALA A 47 16.59 2.21 9.26
CA ALA A 47 17.90 1.59 9.35
C ALA A 47 18.61 1.54 7.98
N ALA A 48 17.90 1.20 6.90
CA ALA A 48 18.47 1.14 5.56
C ALA A 48 18.95 2.52 5.07
N PHE A 49 18.14 3.57 5.22
CA PHE A 49 18.55 4.93 4.85
C PHE A 49 19.65 5.49 5.76
N THR A 50 19.63 5.14 7.05
CA THR A 50 20.71 5.50 7.98
C THR A 50 22.03 4.87 7.57
N GLN A 51 22.01 3.58 7.20
CA GLN A 51 23.18 2.87 6.70
C GLN A 51 23.70 3.52 5.41
N LEU A 52 22.80 3.89 4.47
CA LEU A 52 23.17 4.56 3.24
C LEU A 52 23.92 5.89 3.48
N VAL A 53 23.46 6.70 4.44
CA VAL A 53 24.13 7.95 4.82
C VAL A 53 25.50 7.68 5.43
N ARG A 54 25.63 6.66 6.29
CA ARG A 54 26.92 6.24 6.88
C ARG A 54 27.90 5.75 5.81
N ASP A 55 27.43 4.93 4.88
CA ASP A 55 28.26 4.44 3.77
C ASP A 55 28.71 5.59 2.88
N ARG A 56 27.84 6.60 2.66
CA ARG A 56 28.21 7.83 1.96
C ARG A 56 29.27 8.63 2.70
N GLU A 57 29.20 8.70 4.03
CA GLU A 57 30.21 9.36 4.87
C GLU A 57 31.56 8.66 4.76
N VAL A 58 31.59 7.34 4.88
CA VAL A 58 32.81 6.53 4.74
C VAL A 58 33.41 6.71 3.34
N ALA A 59 32.59 6.69 2.29
CA ALA A 59 33.06 6.72 0.90
C ALA A 59 33.44 8.12 0.39
N ARG A 60 32.77 9.18 0.86
CA ARG A 60 32.88 10.54 0.28
C ARG A 60 33.03 11.66 1.32
N GLY A 61 33.14 11.32 2.60
CA GLY A 61 33.31 12.26 3.71
C GLY A 61 32.02 12.92 4.21
N SER A 62 32.10 13.54 5.38
CA SER A 62 30.94 14.09 6.12
C SER A 62 30.18 15.18 5.36
N VAL A 63 30.84 15.99 4.52
CA VAL A 63 30.15 17.03 3.73
C VAL A 63 29.17 16.40 2.73
N ALA A 64 29.59 15.33 2.06
CA ALA A 64 28.74 14.63 1.10
C ALA A 64 27.59 13.88 1.80
N ALA A 65 27.87 13.27 2.95
CA ALA A 65 26.85 12.61 3.77
C ALA A 65 25.82 13.59 4.33
N ASN A 66 26.25 14.74 4.86
CA ASN A 66 25.37 15.78 5.36
C ASN A 66 24.47 16.35 4.24
N ARG A 67 25.01 16.52 3.04
CA ARG A 67 24.21 16.94 1.87
C ARG A 67 23.14 15.91 1.52
N LEU A 68 23.49 14.63 1.50
CA LEU A 68 22.55 13.54 1.25
C LEU A 68 21.47 13.46 2.35
N ALA A 69 21.87 13.47 3.62
CA ALA A 69 20.96 13.41 4.76
C ALA A 69 19.99 14.59 4.78
N ARG A 70 20.47 15.80 4.42
CA ARG A 70 19.61 16.97 4.27
C ARG A 70 18.60 16.77 3.14
N TRP A 71 19.02 16.34 1.96
CA TRP A 71 18.12 16.07 0.84
C TRP A 71 17.05 15.04 1.23
N LEU A 72 17.44 13.90 1.80
CA LEU A 72 16.49 12.86 2.26
C LEU A 72 15.44 13.41 3.23
N ARG A 73 15.85 14.22 4.21
CA ARG A 73 14.96 14.86 5.19
C ARG A 73 14.06 15.94 4.61
N GLU A 74 14.43 16.54 3.49
CA GLU A 74 13.68 17.64 2.88
C GLU A 74 12.71 17.12 1.81
N THR A 75 13.05 16.02 1.11
CA THR A 75 12.35 15.62 -0.12
C THR A 75 11.82 14.20 -0.12
N VAL A 76 12.25 13.31 0.77
CA VAL A 76 11.88 11.89 0.70
C VAL A 76 11.00 11.51 1.89
N SER A 77 9.83 10.95 1.63
CA SER A 77 8.93 10.43 2.67
C SER A 77 8.64 8.95 2.46
N PHE A 78 8.37 8.24 3.56
CA PHE A 78 7.92 6.84 3.56
C PHE A 78 6.55 6.70 4.21
N HIS A 79 5.62 6.02 3.52
CA HIS A 79 4.27 5.78 3.98
C HIS A 79 3.87 4.33 3.81
N LEU A 80 2.87 3.93 4.58
CA LEU A 80 2.28 2.60 4.54
C LEU A 80 0.85 2.68 4.00
N ALA A 81 0.42 1.65 3.28
CA ALA A 81 -0.98 1.43 2.93
C ALA A 81 -1.50 0.22 3.73
N ALA A 82 -2.44 0.43 4.65
CA ALA A 82 -2.90 -0.63 5.55
C ALA A 82 -4.27 -1.19 5.15
N PRO A 83 -4.45 -2.53 5.17
CA PRO A 83 -3.39 -3.54 5.05
C PRO A 83 -2.68 -3.52 3.69
N MET A 84 -3.33 -2.98 2.65
CA MET A 84 -2.77 -2.82 1.30
C MET A 84 -3.46 -1.62 0.67
N ILE A 85 -2.87 -1.05 -0.39
CA ILE A 85 -3.45 0.07 -1.13
C ILE A 85 -4.84 -0.25 -1.70
N GLU A 86 -5.14 -1.51 -2.02
CA GLU A 86 -6.47 -1.89 -2.48
C GLU A 86 -7.58 -1.65 -1.45
N SER A 87 -7.27 -1.54 -0.15
CA SER A 87 -8.29 -1.22 0.88
C SER A 87 -8.91 0.15 0.65
N TRP A 88 -8.18 1.10 0.05
CA TRP A 88 -8.67 2.46 -0.20
C TRP A 88 -9.83 2.47 -1.20
N LEU A 89 -9.87 1.50 -2.11
CA LEU A 89 -10.94 1.35 -3.10
C LEU A 89 -12.27 0.91 -2.47
N PHE A 90 -12.22 0.26 -1.30
CA PHE A 90 -13.41 -0.09 -0.50
C PHE A 90 -13.85 1.08 0.40
N ALA A 91 -12.93 1.99 0.72
CA ALA A 91 -13.21 3.22 1.47
C ALA A 91 -13.99 4.24 0.64
N ASP A 92 -13.79 4.25 -0.67
CA ASP A 92 -14.47 5.12 -1.62
C ASP A 92 -15.77 4.45 -2.13
N PRO A 93 -16.95 5.08 -1.96
CA PRO A 93 -18.22 4.57 -2.49
C PRO A 93 -18.22 4.23 -3.98
N GLU A 94 -17.38 4.92 -4.78
CA GLU A 94 -17.25 4.67 -6.22
C GLU A 94 -15.96 3.93 -6.58
N GLY A 95 -15.10 3.63 -5.60
CA GLY A 95 -13.76 3.07 -5.83
C GLY A 95 -13.78 1.71 -6.55
N LEU A 96 -14.71 0.82 -6.17
CA LEU A 96 -14.90 -0.47 -6.84
C LEU A 96 -15.45 -0.30 -8.27
N THR A 97 -16.35 0.65 -8.48
CA THR A 97 -16.87 0.97 -9.82
C THR A 97 -15.77 1.51 -10.72
N HIS A 98 -14.91 2.41 -10.21
CA HIS A 98 -13.74 2.90 -10.93
C HIS A 98 -12.71 1.80 -11.21
N ALA A 99 -12.60 0.80 -10.34
CA ALA A 99 -11.83 -0.43 -10.58
C ALA A 99 -12.52 -1.40 -11.57
N SER A 100 -13.62 -0.98 -12.20
CA SER A 100 -14.40 -1.73 -13.19
C SER A 100 -15.12 -2.97 -12.64
N VAL A 101 -15.41 -2.99 -11.33
CA VAL A 101 -16.25 -4.06 -10.74
C VAL A 101 -17.68 -3.94 -11.30
N PRO A 102 -18.26 -5.02 -11.88
CA PRO A 102 -19.61 -4.99 -12.39
C PRO A 102 -20.65 -4.72 -11.29
N ALA A 103 -21.70 -3.96 -11.60
CA ALA A 103 -22.76 -3.62 -10.65
C ALA A 103 -23.41 -4.86 -10.00
N THR A 104 -23.50 -5.99 -10.71
CA THR A 104 -24.04 -7.26 -10.21
C THR A 104 -23.16 -7.96 -9.19
N ARG A 105 -21.92 -7.49 -9.00
CA ARG A 105 -20.95 -8.04 -8.05
C ARG A 105 -20.53 -7.04 -6.98
N LEU A 106 -20.99 -5.79 -7.05
CA LEU A 106 -20.68 -4.81 -6.01
C LEU A 106 -21.15 -5.34 -4.64
N PRO A 107 -20.31 -5.26 -3.59
CA PRO A 107 -20.73 -5.57 -2.23
C PRO A 107 -21.95 -4.72 -1.84
N SER A 108 -22.74 -5.25 -0.91
CA SER A 108 -23.85 -4.49 -0.32
C SER A 108 -23.38 -3.12 0.19
N PRO A 109 -24.13 -2.02 -0.04
CA PRO A 109 -23.79 -0.70 0.48
C PRO A 109 -23.60 -0.64 2.00
N HIS A 110 -24.11 -1.64 2.75
CA HIS A 110 -23.87 -1.76 4.19
C HIS A 110 -22.43 -2.15 4.56
N HIS A 111 -21.67 -2.70 3.61
CA HIS A 111 -20.24 -2.98 3.76
C HIS A 111 -19.40 -1.75 3.35
N LEU A 112 -19.85 -1.00 2.33
CA LEU A 112 -19.21 0.23 1.87
C LEU A 112 -19.33 1.34 2.94
N GLY A 113 -18.19 1.78 3.49
CA GLY A 113 -18.10 2.83 4.50
C GLY A 113 -17.94 2.37 5.95
N GLN A 114 -17.73 1.07 6.19
CA GLN A 114 -17.12 0.58 7.44
C GLN A 114 -15.61 0.79 7.38
N ASN A 115 -14.89 0.59 8.50
CA ASN A 115 -13.43 0.72 8.53
C ASN A 115 -12.80 -0.25 7.48
N PRO A 116 -12.26 0.26 6.36
CA PRO A 116 -11.82 -0.59 5.24
C PRO A 116 -10.53 -1.35 5.56
N GLU A 117 -9.80 -0.93 6.60
CA GLU A 117 -8.61 -1.62 7.10
C GLU A 117 -8.96 -2.88 7.89
N LEU A 118 -10.21 -2.97 8.37
CA LEU A 118 -10.76 -4.11 9.10
C LEU A 118 -11.76 -4.92 8.26
N GLU A 119 -12.05 -4.48 7.04
CA GLU A 119 -13.13 -5.05 6.25
C GLU A 119 -12.86 -6.51 5.89
N THR A 120 -13.90 -7.31 6.01
CA THR A 120 -13.88 -8.73 5.66
C THR A 120 -14.96 -9.03 4.65
N LEU A 121 -14.59 -9.56 3.48
CA LEU A 121 -15.59 -10.00 2.51
C LEU A 121 -16.22 -11.32 2.99
N THR A 122 -17.44 -11.22 3.52
CA THR A 122 -18.18 -12.37 4.12
C THR A 122 -19.08 -13.10 3.13
N ASP A 123 -19.01 -12.79 1.83
CA ASP A 123 -19.85 -13.43 0.82
C ASP A 123 -19.65 -14.97 0.84
N PRO A 124 -20.70 -15.78 1.12
CA PRO A 124 -20.56 -17.23 1.21
C PRO A 124 -20.10 -17.91 -0.08
N VAL A 125 -20.35 -17.30 -1.25
CA VAL A 125 -19.82 -17.78 -2.53
C VAL A 125 -18.33 -17.54 -2.58
N TYR A 126 -17.86 -16.34 -2.22
CA TYR A 126 -16.44 -16.05 -2.13
C TYR A 126 -15.71 -16.97 -1.15
N LEU A 127 -16.26 -17.17 0.05
CA LEU A 127 -15.66 -17.99 1.09
C LEU A 127 -15.57 -19.47 0.73
N ARG A 128 -16.43 -19.97 -0.17
CA ARG A 128 -16.40 -21.37 -0.64
C ARG A 128 -15.74 -21.55 -2.00
N ASP A 129 -15.46 -20.48 -2.74
CA ASP A 129 -14.83 -20.54 -4.07
C ASP A 129 -13.43 -21.17 -3.94
N ASP A 130 -13.21 -22.32 -4.56
CA ASP A 130 -11.95 -23.07 -4.57
C ASP A 130 -11.19 -22.90 -5.91
N GLY A 131 -11.71 -22.04 -6.79
CA GLY A 131 -11.22 -21.81 -8.13
C GLY A 131 -11.55 -22.89 -9.15
N ALA A 132 -12.43 -23.86 -8.85
CA ALA A 132 -12.78 -24.93 -9.80
C ALA A 132 -13.26 -24.42 -11.17
N ASP A 133 -13.86 -23.22 -11.21
CA ASP A 133 -14.33 -22.59 -12.45
C ASP A 133 -13.22 -21.94 -13.30
N CYS A 134 -11.96 -21.95 -12.84
CA CYS A 134 -10.85 -21.30 -13.53
C CYS A 134 -10.30 -22.19 -14.66
N GLU A 135 -10.37 -21.72 -15.91
CA GLU A 135 -9.93 -22.49 -17.09
C GLU A 135 -8.41 -22.76 -17.10
N HIS A 136 -7.64 -21.93 -16.39
CA HIS A 136 -6.18 -22.06 -16.29
C HIS A 136 -5.71 -22.99 -15.17
N CYS A 137 -6.63 -23.50 -14.34
CA CYS A 137 -6.30 -24.49 -13.34
C CYS A 137 -6.49 -25.90 -13.89
N GLY A 138 -5.38 -26.64 -14.02
CA GLY A 138 -5.44 -28.07 -14.32
C GLY A 138 -6.09 -28.87 -13.19
N GLN A 139 -6.58 -30.06 -13.51
CA GLN A 139 -7.02 -31.04 -12.52
C GLN A 139 -5.80 -31.65 -11.78
N PRO A 140 -5.86 -31.87 -10.44
CA PRO A 140 -7.00 -31.65 -9.56
C PRO A 140 -6.89 -30.31 -8.82
N GLY A 141 -7.60 -29.28 -9.31
CA GLY A 141 -7.87 -28.04 -8.57
C GLY A 141 -6.79 -26.97 -8.56
N CYS A 142 -7.23 -25.71 -8.43
CA CYS A 142 -6.34 -24.56 -8.30
C CYS A 142 -5.57 -24.57 -6.98
N ALA A 143 -6.15 -25.10 -5.90
CA ALA A 143 -5.60 -24.98 -4.55
C ALA A 143 -4.20 -25.62 -4.40
N ASP A 144 -3.95 -26.69 -5.16
CA ASP A 144 -2.71 -27.47 -5.12
C ASP A 144 -1.62 -26.92 -6.06
N GLN A 145 -1.94 -25.91 -6.87
CA GLN A 145 -0.97 -25.28 -7.77
C GLN A 145 0.06 -24.43 -6.99
N PRO A 146 1.27 -24.22 -7.54
CA PRO A 146 2.22 -23.24 -7.00
C PRO A 146 1.60 -21.84 -6.89
N LYS A 147 1.96 -21.05 -5.85
CA LYS A 147 1.39 -19.71 -5.58
C LYS A 147 1.31 -18.81 -6.81
N LYS A 148 2.33 -18.87 -7.69
CA LYS A 148 2.41 -18.06 -8.91
C LYS A 148 1.34 -18.35 -9.96
N LYS A 149 0.80 -19.58 -9.97
CA LYS A 149 -0.21 -20.06 -10.93
C LYS A 149 -1.62 -20.08 -10.35
N ARG A 150 -1.75 -19.82 -9.05
CA ARG A 150 -3.05 -19.78 -8.39
C ARG A 150 -3.80 -18.49 -8.74
N PRO A 151 -5.13 -18.57 -8.89
CA PRO A 151 -5.96 -17.38 -8.90
C PRO A 151 -5.69 -16.51 -7.67
N VAL A 152 -5.63 -15.20 -7.89
CA VAL A 152 -5.22 -14.22 -6.85
C VAL A 152 -6.16 -14.26 -5.65
N TRP A 153 -7.44 -14.57 -5.83
CA TRP A 153 -8.39 -14.65 -4.72
C TRP A 153 -8.28 -15.92 -3.86
N LEU A 154 -7.49 -16.91 -4.30
CA LEU A 154 -7.14 -18.10 -3.52
C LEU A 154 -5.84 -17.90 -2.73
N LEU A 155 -5.23 -16.71 -2.79
CA LEU A 155 -4.12 -16.37 -1.92
C LEU A 155 -4.61 -16.46 -0.47
N LYS A 156 -4.04 -17.40 0.27
CA LYS A 156 -4.22 -17.51 1.71
C LYS A 156 -3.50 -16.31 2.33
N GLY A 157 -4.25 -15.41 2.96
CA GLY A 157 -3.70 -14.34 3.80
C GLY A 157 -3.04 -14.90 5.06
N VAL A 158 -2.83 -14.05 6.06
CA VAL A 158 -2.33 -14.48 7.38
C VAL A 158 -3.30 -15.47 8.00
N GLN A 159 -2.75 -16.57 8.53
CA GLN A 159 -3.53 -17.68 9.12
C GLN A 159 -4.56 -18.29 8.17
N GLY A 160 -4.42 -18.10 6.84
CA GLY A 160 -5.38 -18.65 5.87
C GLY A 160 -6.64 -17.81 5.65
N ARG A 161 -6.73 -16.62 6.24
CA ARG A 161 -7.90 -15.74 6.16
C ARG A 161 -7.87 -14.85 4.91
N ARG A 162 -8.37 -15.38 3.79
CA ARG A 162 -8.48 -14.63 2.53
C ARG A 162 -9.53 -13.53 2.58
N GLU A 163 -10.54 -13.69 3.44
CA GLU A 163 -11.63 -12.74 3.63
C GLU A 163 -11.15 -11.35 4.07
N ARG A 164 -9.97 -11.27 4.67
CA ARG A 164 -9.34 -10.03 5.12
C ARG A 164 -8.41 -9.41 4.09
N HIS A 165 -8.22 -10.02 2.91
CA HIS A 165 -7.19 -9.63 1.95
C HIS A 165 -7.82 -8.78 0.82
N PRO A 166 -7.66 -7.43 0.82
CA PRO A 166 -8.41 -6.57 -0.10
C PRO A 166 -8.14 -6.88 -1.57
N LYS A 167 -6.88 -7.16 -1.93
CA LYS A 167 -6.50 -7.61 -3.28
C LYS A 167 -7.17 -8.94 -3.68
N ALA A 168 -7.32 -9.88 -2.74
CA ALA A 168 -8.00 -11.15 -3.01
C ALA A 168 -9.50 -10.94 -3.23
N ALA A 169 -10.13 -10.11 -2.40
CA ALA A 169 -11.52 -9.70 -2.56
C ALA A 169 -11.75 -9.02 -3.93
N LEU A 170 -10.93 -8.02 -4.27
CA LEU A 170 -11.02 -7.30 -5.53
C LEU A 170 -10.80 -8.22 -6.75
N ALA A 171 -9.82 -9.12 -6.68
CA ALA A 171 -9.59 -10.10 -7.73
C ALA A 171 -10.79 -11.06 -7.94
N TRP A 172 -11.50 -11.42 -6.86
CA TRP A 172 -12.70 -12.25 -6.93
C TRP A 172 -13.90 -11.49 -7.50
N LEU A 173 -14.10 -10.22 -7.10
CA LEU A 173 -15.12 -9.35 -7.67
C LEU A 173 -14.94 -9.21 -9.19
N LEU A 174 -13.68 -9.17 -9.65
CA LEU A 174 -13.27 -9.13 -11.05
C LEU A 174 -12.96 -10.52 -11.66
N LYS A 175 -13.49 -11.60 -11.07
CA LYS A 175 -13.30 -12.97 -11.57
C LYS A 175 -13.74 -13.11 -13.03
N ASN A 176 -12.83 -13.59 -13.87
CA ASN A 176 -13.07 -13.93 -15.26
C ASN A 176 -12.28 -15.21 -15.59
N ARG A 177 -13.00 -16.30 -15.85
CA ARG A 177 -12.42 -17.64 -15.97
C ARG A 177 -11.40 -17.81 -17.10
N SER A 178 -11.46 -16.99 -18.16
CA SER A 178 -10.58 -17.10 -19.32
C SER A 178 -9.29 -16.27 -19.18
N GLU A 179 -9.23 -15.35 -18.21
CA GLU A 179 -8.08 -14.48 -17.99
C GLU A 179 -6.92 -15.21 -17.29
N ASP A 180 -5.70 -14.71 -17.46
CA ASP A 180 -4.57 -15.16 -16.64
C ASP A 180 -4.87 -14.89 -15.14
N LYS A 181 -4.58 -15.91 -14.31
CA LYS A 181 -4.99 -16.00 -12.89
C LYS A 181 -6.51 -15.84 -12.67
N CYS A 182 -7.30 -16.04 -13.72
CA CYS A 182 -8.75 -16.05 -13.75
C CYS A 182 -9.44 -14.78 -13.20
N SER A 183 -8.78 -13.63 -13.32
CA SER A 183 -9.29 -12.32 -12.94
C SER A 183 -8.85 -11.26 -13.95
N THR A 184 -9.76 -10.33 -14.29
CA THR A 184 -9.40 -9.16 -15.10
C THR A 184 -8.63 -8.11 -14.29
N TYR A 185 -8.54 -8.24 -12.96
CA TYR A 185 -7.85 -7.26 -12.14
C TYR A 185 -6.37 -7.14 -12.55
N ARG A 186 -5.96 -5.89 -12.76
CA ARG A 186 -4.58 -5.49 -13.06
C ARG A 186 -4.29 -4.24 -12.27
N GLU A 187 -3.38 -4.34 -11.31
CA GLU A 187 -3.02 -3.25 -10.40
C GLU A 187 -2.54 -2.01 -11.16
N SER A 188 -1.66 -2.20 -12.15
CA SER A 188 -1.12 -1.12 -12.99
C SER A 188 -2.13 -0.42 -13.90
N LYS A 189 -3.37 -0.94 -14.01
CA LYS A 189 -4.42 -0.34 -14.82
C LYS A 189 -5.64 0.01 -13.99
N HIS A 190 -6.35 -1.01 -13.49
CA HIS A 190 -7.60 -0.84 -12.75
C HIS A 190 -7.36 -0.22 -11.37
N GLY A 191 -6.29 -0.65 -10.69
CA GLY A 191 -5.87 -0.06 -9.40
C GLY A 191 -5.46 1.40 -9.58
N ALA A 192 -4.53 1.66 -10.51
CA ALA A 192 -4.06 3.01 -10.82
C ALA A 192 -5.18 3.97 -11.27
N GLU A 193 -6.09 3.54 -12.15
CA GLU A 193 -7.22 4.35 -12.60
C GLU A 193 -8.18 4.67 -11.44
N SER A 194 -8.48 3.69 -10.60
CA SER A 194 -9.36 3.91 -9.43
C SER A 194 -8.73 4.85 -8.41
N LEU A 195 -7.45 4.65 -8.08
CA LEU A 195 -6.69 5.53 -7.18
C LEU A 195 -6.60 6.96 -7.73
N GLY A 196 -6.45 7.13 -9.05
CA GLY A 196 -6.46 8.44 -9.70
C GLY A 196 -7.80 9.18 -9.62
N ARG A 197 -8.88 8.49 -9.23
CA ARG A 197 -10.23 9.04 -9.05
C ARG A 197 -10.73 8.93 -7.62
N LEU A 198 -9.85 8.60 -6.67
CA LEU A 198 -10.22 8.37 -5.28
C LEU A 198 -10.88 9.61 -4.69
N ASN A 199 -12.08 9.45 -4.13
CA ASN A 199 -12.74 10.49 -3.37
C ASN A 199 -12.13 10.58 -1.95
N TRP A 200 -11.08 11.41 -1.81
CA TRP A 200 -10.34 11.57 -0.55
C TRP A 200 -11.23 11.90 0.67
N PRO A 201 -12.17 12.87 0.62
CA PRO A 201 -13.08 13.11 1.74
C PRO A 201 -13.95 11.90 2.12
N ALA A 202 -14.35 11.08 1.15
CA ALA A 202 -15.12 9.87 1.42
C ALA A 202 -14.24 8.78 2.06
N ALA A 203 -13.07 8.51 1.47
CA ALA A 203 -12.13 7.50 1.96
C ALA A 203 -11.62 7.80 3.38
N LEU A 204 -11.48 9.09 3.71
CA LEU A 204 -10.98 9.57 5.01
C LEU A 204 -12.12 10.01 5.96
N ARG A 205 -13.37 9.61 5.70
CA ARG A 205 -14.53 10.03 6.50
C ARG A 205 -14.50 9.50 7.93
N ASP A 206 -14.11 8.24 8.15
CA ASP A 206 -14.07 7.63 9.48
C ASP A 206 -12.80 8.06 10.24
N PRO A 207 -12.89 8.87 11.30
CA PRO A 207 -11.72 9.40 12.01
C PRO A 207 -10.88 8.34 12.72
N THR A 208 -11.40 7.12 12.88
CA THR A 208 -10.71 6.00 13.53
C THR A 208 -10.00 5.06 12.55
N ALA A 209 -10.23 5.25 11.25
CA ALA A 209 -9.67 4.45 10.18
C ALA A 209 -8.70 5.25 9.32
N MET A 210 -7.96 4.54 8.47
CA MET A 210 -7.13 5.10 7.40
C MET A 210 -6.06 6.04 7.95
N THR A 211 -5.48 5.70 9.10
CA THR A 211 -4.53 6.56 9.82
C THR A 211 -3.24 6.77 9.03
N PHE A 212 -2.76 5.74 8.32
CA PHE A 212 -1.61 5.87 7.41
C PHE A 212 -1.94 6.66 6.16
N LEU A 213 -3.16 6.52 5.61
CA LEU A 213 -3.60 7.34 4.48
C LEU A 213 -3.73 8.81 4.86
N ARG A 214 -4.17 9.13 6.09
CA ARG A 214 -4.12 10.50 6.63
C ARG A 214 -2.70 11.02 6.73
N ALA A 215 -1.76 10.20 7.21
CA ALA A 215 -0.36 10.60 7.29
C ALA A 215 0.19 10.94 5.90
N LEU A 216 -0.08 10.09 4.89
CA LEU A 216 0.26 10.34 3.50
C LEU A 216 -0.39 11.62 2.97
N HIS A 217 -1.69 11.80 3.19
CA HIS A 217 -2.42 12.97 2.71
C HIS A 217 -1.87 14.28 3.31
N ASN A 218 -1.61 14.31 4.62
CA ASN A 218 -1.05 15.48 5.29
C ASN A 218 0.36 15.79 4.80
N ASP A 219 1.17 14.74 4.60
CA ASP A 219 2.53 14.87 4.09
C ASP A 219 2.58 15.37 2.64
N LEU A 220 1.67 14.88 1.79
CA LEU A 220 1.46 15.36 0.43
C LEU A 220 1.06 16.83 0.40
N ALA A 221 0.09 17.23 1.22
CA ALA A 221 -0.37 18.60 1.30
C ALA A 221 0.77 19.54 1.68
N GLU A 222 1.52 19.20 2.73
CA GLU A 222 2.66 20.02 3.14
C GLU A 222 3.77 20.04 2.08
N GLY A 223 4.14 18.87 1.55
CA GLY A 223 5.23 18.76 0.57
C GLY A 223 4.94 19.46 -0.75
N LEU A 224 3.66 19.62 -1.10
CA LEU A 224 3.21 20.38 -2.28
C LEU A 224 2.89 21.85 -1.95
N GLY A 225 2.94 22.26 -0.68
CA GLY A 225 2.57 23.61 -0.24
C GLY A 225 1.06 23.90 -0.31
N GLU A 226 0.23 22.86 -0.29
CA GLU A 226 -1.22 22.93 -0.34
C GLU A 226 -1.82 22.94 1.08
N PRO A 227 -2.98 23.59 1.31
CA PRO A 227 -3.58 23.73 2.64
C PRO A 227 -4.07 22.41 3.26
N GLY A 228 -4.10 21.32 2.49
CA GLY A 228 -4.61 20.02 2.91
C GLY A 228 -6.12 19.98 3.11
N LEU A 229 -6.63 18.80 3.49
CA LEU A 229 -8.03 18.59 3.82
C LEU A 229 -8.17 18.63 5.33
N VAL A 230 -9.11 19.44 5.82
CA VAL A 230 -9.47 19.48 7.24
C VAL A 230 -10.43 18.33 7.53
N LEU A 231 -9.89 17.19 7.94
CA LEU A 231 -10.66 15.99 8.25
C LEU A 231 -10.42 15.56 9.70
N PRO A 232 -11.46 15.03 10.39
CA PRO A 232 -11.30 14.54 11.75
C PRO A 232 -10.44 13.28 11.81
N GLY A 233 -9.88 12.97 12.97
CA GLY A 233 -9.04 11.78 13.19
C GLY A 233 -7.55 12.09 13.24
N ASN A 234 -6.77 11.14 13.76
CA ASN A 234 -5.34 11.28 13.93
C ASN A 234 -4.58 10.48 12.85
N PRO A 235 -3.52 11.04 12.26
CA PRO A 235 -2.65 10.28 11.36
C PRO A 235 -1.79 9.29 12.16
N ALA A 236 -1.30 8.24 11.48
CA ALA A 236 -0.45 7.23 12.10
C ALA A 236 0.90 7.84 12.51
N PRO A 237 1.30 7.77 13.80
CA PRO A 237 2.51 8.46 14.28
C PRO A 237 3.80 7.95 13.63
N GLU A 238 3.80 6.72 13.12
CA GLU A 238 4.98 6.07 12.53
C GLU A 238 5.42 6.72 11.22
N THR A 239 4.48 7.25 10.42
CA THR A 239 4.76 7.87 9.11
C THR A 239 4.22 9.30 9.00
N THR A 240 3.81 9.92 10.12
CA THR A 240 3.38 11.32 10.12
C THR A 240 4.58 12.26 10.01
N PHE A 241 4.46 13.26 9.14
CA PHE A 241 5.41 14.36 9.08
C PHE A 241 5.33 15.24 10.33
N TRP A 242 6.47 15.47 10.97
CA TRP A 242 6.60 16.37 12.12
C TRP A 242 7.76 17.33 11.89
N PRO A 243 7.49 18.64 11.71
CA PRO A 243 8.54 19.64 11.57
C PRO A 243 9.52 19.58 12.74
N GLY A 244 10.82 19.46 12.45
CA GLY A 244 11.87 19.49 13.48
C GLY A 244 12.09 18.18 14.25
N ARG A 245 11.60 17.04 13.73
CA ARG A 245 11.94 15.71 14.27
C ARG A 245 13.47 15.53 14.31
N ALA A 246 14.03 15.42 15.51
CA ALA A 246 15.49 15.43 15.71
C ALA A 246 16.20 14.18 15.17
N ASP A 247 15.49 13.05 15.10
CA ASP A 247 16.00 11.74 14.68
C ASP A 247 15.59 11.35 13.26
N ALA A 248 14.97 12.26 12.50
CA ALA A 248 14.52 12.01 11.14
C ALA A 248 15.71 11.66 10.21
N VAL A 249 15.57 10.55 9.48
CA VAL A 249 16.47 10.16 8.38
C VAL A 249 15.84 10.46 7.03
N LEU A 250 14.52 10.33 6.96
CA LEU A 250 13.64 10.81 5.89
C LEU A 250 12.84 12.00 6.43
N ARG A 251 12.00 12.60 5.59
CA ARG A 251 11.15 13.74 5.95
C ARG A 251 10.19 13.43 7.11
N ASN A 252 9.62 12.23 7.14
CA ASN A 252 8.63 11.79 8.14
C ASN A 252 9.08 10.61 9.03
N VAL A 253 10.22 9.98 8.72
CA VAL A 253 10.74 8.75 9.39
C VAL A 253 12.14 8.93 9.92
#